data_AF-A0A436E8V4-F1
#
_entry.id   AF-A0A436E8V4-F1
#
_cell.length_a   1.000
_cell.length_b   1.000
_cell.length_c   1.000
_cell.angle_alpha   90.00
_cell.angle_beta   90.00
_cell.angle_gamma   90.00
#
_symmetry.space_group_name_H-M   'P 1'
#
loop_
_entity.id
_entity.type
_entity.pdbx_description
1 polymer ?
#
loop_
_entity_poly.entity_id
_entity_poly.type
_entity_poly.pdbx_seq_one_letter_code
_entity_poly.pdbx_strand_id
1 'polypeptide(L)'
;AVHKVHLRPASSLYAYQKLVAALESSNQEPTVDISGPLPDDESHGDEAAANLDDLRDRWSRLTDVHQFFGMLKTLKLSRRQAVRLVGQDYAWQLDNDAVRAMFHHAAEGEMPIMCFVGNRGCIQIHSGPIKSIKPMGPWINVLDETFHLHLRTDHIQEVWAVRKPTKDGHVTSLEVYDSDGKMFIQFFGKRHEGESERDDWRFLAENLPRIPS
;
A
#
# COMPACT_ATOMS: atom_id res chain seq x y z
N ALA A 1 15.88 7.23 -3.26
CA ALA A 1 16.29 6.60 -1.98
C ALA A 1 15.45 5.34 -1.77
N VAL A 2 16.03 4.25 -1.23
CA VAL A 2 15.30 2.99 -0.98
C VAL A 2 14.73 2.95 0.44
N HIS A 3 15.59 3.06 1.45
CA HIS A 3 15.20 3.09 2.85
C HIS A 3 16.24 3.91 3.65
N LYS A 4 15.83 4.49 4.77
CA LYS A 4 16.69 5.29 5.65
C LYS A 4 16.38 4.94 7.10
N VAL A 5 17.42 4.72 7.89
CA VAL A 5 17.33 4.52 9.34
C VAL A 5 18.02 5.70 10.03
N HIS A 6 17.31 6.37 10.93
CA HIS A 6 17.82 7.51 11.68
C HIS A 6 17.87 7.15 13.17
N LEU A 7 18.98 7.49 13.84
CA LEU A 7 19.06 7.36 15.29
C LEU A 7 18.08 8.33 15.97
N ARG A 8 17.53 7.90 17.10
CA ARG A 8 16.68 8.69 17.99
C ARG A 8 17.36 8.83 19.37
N PRO A 9 16.86 9.68 20.29
CA PRO A 9 17.47 9.85 21.60
C PRO A 9 17.66 8.55 22.41
N ALA A 10 16.79 7.56 22.22
CA ALA A 10 16.89 6.25 22.88
C ALA A 10 17.82 5.25 22.17
N SER A 11 18.42 5.61 21.03
CA SER A 11 19.33 4.74 20.28
C SER A 11 20.72 4.67 20.92
N SER A 12 21.43 3.56 20.73
CA SER A 12 22.82 3.42 21.17
C SER A 12 23.79 3.97 20.13
N LEU A 13 24.36 5.15 20.41
CA LEU A 13 25.39 5.76 19.56
C LEU A 13 26.64 4.87 19.46
N TYR A 14 27.01 4.22 20.56
CA TYR A 14 28.16 3.31 20.61
C TYR A 14 27.99 2.11 19.68
N ALA A 15 26.80 1.49 19.65
CA ALA A 15 26.52 0.39 18.74
C ALA A 15 26.54 0.84 17.28
N TYR A 16 26.02 2.04 16.99
CA TYR A 16 26.08 2.63 15.65
C TYR A 16 27.52 2.85 15.18
N GLN A 17 28.38 3.43 16.02
CA GLN A 17 29.80 3.64 15.69
C GLN A 17 30.52 2.32 15.41
N LYS A 18 30.23 1.27 16.19
CA LYS A 18 30.73 -0.09 15.93
C LYS A 18 30.26 -0.65 14.59
N LEU A 19 28.98 -0.44 14.25
CA LEU A 19 28.42 -0.86 12.96
C LEU A 19 29.14 -0.17 11.80
N VAL A 20 29.36 1.15 11.89
CA VAL A 20 30.07 1.93 10.88
C VAL A 20 31.49 1.38 10.70
N ALA A 21 32.26 1.25 11.78
CA ALA A 21 33.64 0.74 11.70
C ALA A 21 33.73 -0.69 11.13
N ALA A 22 32.70 -1.52 11.31
CA ALA A 22 32.67 -2.89 10.80
C ALA A 22 32.24 -3.00 9.33
N LEU A 23 31.42 -2.07 8.84
CA LEU A 23 30.83 -2.11 7.49
C LEU A 23 31.43 -1.07 6.53
N GLU A 24 32.34 -0.23 7.01
CA GLU A 24 33.02 0.77 6.18
C GLU A 24 33.78 0.08 5.04
N SER A 25 33.51 0.53 3.81
CA SER A 25 34.22 0.09 2.61
C SER A 25 35.63 0.69 2.59
N SER A 26 36.63 -0.06 2.11
CA SER A 26 37.96 0.50 1.84
C SER A 26 37.95 1.54 0.72
N ASN A 27 37.00 1.44 -0.21
CA ASN A 27 36.73 2.49 -1.19
C ASN A 27 35.69 3.48 -0.61
N GLN A 28 36.13 4.73 -0.38
CA GLN A 28 35.33 5.87 0.10
C GLN A 28 35.15 6.96 -0.97
N GLU A 29 35.31 6.62 -2.26
CA GLU A 29 35.06 7.56 -3.36
C GLU A 29 33.62 8.09 -3.29
N PRO A 30 33.41 9.42 -3.44
CA PRO A 30 32.09 10.04 -3.34
C PRO A 30 31.29 9.90 -4.65
N THR A 31 31.39 8.74 -5.29
CA THR A 31 30.73 8.41 -6.56
C THR A 31 29.83 7.21 -6.37
N VAL A 32 28.68 7.23 -7.04
CA VAL A 32 27.75 6.10 -7.08
C VAL A 32 27.64 5.67 -8.52
N ASP A 33 27.89 4.39 -8.79
CA ASP A 33 27.65 3.82 -10.10
C ASP A 33 26.14 3.61 -10.29
N ILE A 34 25.59 4.16 -11.37
CA ILE A 34 24.16 4.17 -11.63
C ILE A 34 23.92 3.40 -12.92
N SER A 35 23.28 2.24 -12.80
CA SER A 35 22.74 1.55 -13.96
C SER A 35 21.53 2.31 -14.51
N GLY A 36 21.35 2.24 -15.84
CA GLY A 36 20.20 2.86 -16.51
C GLY A 36 18.86 2.36 -15.96
N PRO A 37 17.77 3.09 -16.24
CA PRO A 37 16.44 2.72 -15.77
C PRO A 37 16.12 1.29 -16.20
N LEU A 38 15.75 0.46 -15.22
CA LEU A 38 15.16 -0.85 -15.52
C LEU A 38 13.79 -0.60 -16.17
N PRO A 39 13.40 -1.40 -17.17
CA PRO A 39 12.06 -1.31 -17.73
C PRO A 39 11.04 -1.50 -16.61
N ASP A 40 9.96 -0.71 -16.63
CA ASP A 40 8.88 -0.85 -15.66
C ASP A 40 8.23 -2.22 -15.83
N ASP A 41 8.30 -3.04 -14.78
CA ASP A 41 7.71 -4.38 -14.72
C ASP A 41 6.17 -4.32 -14.86
N GLU A 42 5.58 -3.13 -14.68
CA GLU A 42 4.14 -2.88 -14.84
C GLU A 42 3.74 -2.42 -16.25
N SER A 43 4.69 -2.30 -17.19
CA SER A 43 4.40 -2.03 -18.61
C SER A 43 3.94 -3.30 -19.34
N HIS A 44 2.96 -3.98 -18.78
CA HIS A 44 2.18 -4.94 -19.54
C HIS A 44 1.30 -4.12 -20.50
N GLY A 45 1.68 -4.10 -21.78
CA GLY A 45 1.04 -3.29 -22.81
C GLY A 45 -0.48 -3.47 -22.86
N ASP A 46 -1.15 -2.60 -23.63
CA ASP A 46 -2.59 -2.65 -23.93
C ASP A 46 -3.05 -3.95 -24.65
N GLU A 47 -2.23 -5.00 -24.67
CA GLU A 47 -2.61 -6.37 -25.01
C GLU A 47 -3.48 -7.00 -23.90
N ALA A 48 -4.51 -6.27 -23.47
CA ALA A 48 -5.60 -6.76 -22.63
C ALA A 48 -6.48 -7.72 -23.46
N ALA A 49 -5.92 -8.88 -23.79
CA ALA A 49 -6.63 -10.09 -24.14
C ALA A 49 -6.32 -11.22 -23.15
N ALA A 50 -5.87 -10.89 -21.92
CA ALA A 50 -6.10 -11.78 -20.80
C ALA A 50 -7.63 -11.94 -20.67
N ASN A 51 -8.13 -13.15 -20.90
CA ASN A 51 -9.55 -13.42 -20.83
C ASN A 51 -10.04 -12.97 -19.45
N LEU A 52 -10.96 -12.00 -19.39
CA LEU A 52 -11.57 -11.52 -18.16
C LEU A 52 -12.07 -12.69 -17.29
N ASP A 53 -12.52 -13.77 -17.92
CA ASP A 53 -12.94 -14.99 -17.25
C ASP A 53 -11.76 -15.69 -16.53
N ASP A 54 -10.56 -15.72 -17.12
CA ASP A 54 -9.35 -16.30 -16.48
C ASP A 54 -8.87 -15.42 -15.31
N LEU A 55 -8.94 -14.09 -15.45
CA LEU A 55 -8.68 -13.17 -14.34
C LEU A 55 -9.65 -13.43 -13.17
N ARG A 56 -10.96 -13.45 -13.46
CA ARG A 56 -11.99 -13.66 -12.43
C ARG A 56 -11.93 -15.05 -11.81
N ASP A 57 -11.70 -16.10 -12.61
CA ASP A 57 -11.55 -17.47 -12.12
C ASP A 57 -10.36 -17.58 -11.14
N ARG A 58 -9.18 -17.10 -11.55
CA ARG A 58 -7.98 -17.12 -10.68
C ARG A 58 -8.15 -16.27 -9.44
N TRP A 59 -8.73 -15.08 -9.56
CA TRP A 59 -8.98 -14.19 -8.43
C TRP A 59 -9.92 -14.83 -7.40
N SER A 60 -10.98 -15.50 -7.87
CA SER A 60 -11.95 -16.18 -7.00
C SER A 60 -11.35 -17.35 -6.22
N ARG A 61 -10.28 -17.96 -6.73
CA ARG A 61 -9.57 -19.11 -6.13
C ARG A 61 -8.41 -18.69 -5.22
N LEU A 62 -8.19 -17.40 -5.01
CA LEU A 62 -7.20 -16.93 -4.05
C LEU A 62 -7.54 -17.47 -2.66
N THR A 63 -6.54 -18.07 -2.03
CA THR A 63 -6.62 -18.55 -0.65
C THR A 63 -5.70 -17.76 0.28
N ASP A 64 -4.79 -16.98 -0.30
CA ASP A 64 -3.86 -16.11 0.39
C ASP A 64 -3.61 -14.86 -0.48
N VAL A 65 -3.60 -13.67 0.15
CA VAL A 65 -3.29 -12.40 -0.54
C VAL A 65 -1.91 -12.39 -1.20
N HIS A 66 -0.94 -13.18 -0.71
CA HIS A 66 0.39 -13.27 -1.29
C HIS A 66 0.40 -13.99 -2.66
N GLN A 67 -0.64 -14.78 -2.97
CA GLN A 67 -0.82 -15.40 -4.29
C GLN A 67 -1.15 -14.36 -5.37
N PHE A 68 -1.67 -13.19 -4.97
CA PHE A 68 -2.13 -12.15 -5.88
C PHE A 68 -1.03 -11.69 -6.84
N PHE A 69 0.20 -11.46 -6.34
CA PHE A 69 1.32 -11.04 -7.18
C PHE A 69 1.70 -12.10 -8.22
N GLY A 70 1.71 -13.38 -7.83
CA GLY A 70 1.99 -14.50 -8.74
C GLY A 70 0.92 -14.66 -9.83
N MET A 71 -0.35 -14.42 -9.48
CA MET A 71 -1.46 -14.40 -10.42
C MET A 71 -1.31 -13.28 -11.46
N LEU A 72 -1.03 -12.04 -11.02
CA LEU A 72 -0.81 -10.89 -11.91
C LEU A 72 0.32 -11.15 -12.91
N LYS A 73 1.45 -11.69 -12.44
CA LYS A 73 2.60 -12.05 -13.29
C LYS A 73 2.25 -13.12 -14.33
N THR A 74 1.42 -14.09 -13.95
CA THR A 74 0.97 -15.17 -14.86
C THR A 74 0.07 -14.62 -15.96
N LEU A 75 -0.83 -13.70 -15.60
CA LEU A 75 -1.76 -13.05 -16.52
C LEU A 75 -1.11 -11.91 -17.32
N LYS A 76 0.14 -11.53 -16.99
CA LYS A 76 0.82 -10.35 -17.52
C LYS A 76 -0.08 -9.11 -17.39
N LEU A 77 -0.64 -8.90 -16.20
CA LEU A 77 -1.47 -7.74 -15.88
C LEU A 77 -0.78 -6.91 -14.81
N SER A 78 -0.73 -5.59 -15.01
CA SER A 78 -0.43 -4.68 -13.91
C SER A 78 -1.52 -4.77 -12.85
N ARG A 79 -1.19 -4.40 -11.62
CA ARG A 79 -2.16 -4.38 -10.52
C ARG A 79 -3.36 -3.49 -10.84
N ARG A 80 -3.10 -2.29 -11.37
CA ARG A 80 -4.15 -1.33 -11.74
C ARG A 80 -5.07 -1.89 -12.83
N GLN A 81 -4.53 -2.51 -13.89
CA GLN A 81 -5.33 -3.15 -14.94
C GLN A 81 -6.24 -4.23 -14.34
N ALA A 82 -5.69 -5.11 -13.50
CA ALA A 82 -6.46 -6.19 -12.89
C ALA A 82 -7.58 -5.67 -11.98
N VAL A 83 -7.32 -4.65 -11.16
CA VAL A 83 -8.31 -4.00 -10.29
C VAL A 83 -9.44 -3.34 -11.10
N ARG A 84 -9.14 -2.70 -12.23
CA ARG A 84 -10.16 -2.11 -13.11
C ARG A 84 -11.01 -3.15 -13.83
N LEU A 85 -10.40 -4.28 -14.21
CA LEU A 85 -11.04 -5.31 -15.03
C LEU A 85 -11.84 -6.32 -14.22
N VAL A 86 -11.40 -6.67 -13.01
CA VAL A 86 -11.93 -7.83 -12.27
C VAL A 86 -13.43 -7.75 -12.00
N GLY A 87 -14.02 -6.56 -11.86
CA GLY A 87 -15.46 -6.36 -11.64
C GLY A 87 -15.81 -5.86 -10.23
N GLN A 88 -16.99 -5.23 -10.11
CA GLN A 88 -17.40 -4.47 -8.91
C GLN A 88 -17.63 -5.30 -7.64
N ASP A 89 -17.82 -6.62 -7.78
CA ASP A 89 -17.87 -7.56 -6.66
C ASP A 89 -16.51 -7.70 -5.95
N TYR A 90 -15.42 -7.55 -6.70
CA TYR A 90 -14.05 -7.64 -6.18
C TYR A 90 -13.37 -6.29 -6.04
N ALA A 91 -13.64 -5.31 -6.90
CA ALA A 91 -12.99 -4.01 -6.85
C ALA A 91 -13.91 -2.89 -7.34
N TRP A 92 -14.02 -1.82 -6.57
CA TRP A 92 -14.78 -0.64 -6.95
C TRP A 92 -14.02 0.64 -6.66
N GLN A 93 -14.20 1.62 -7.54
CA GLN A 93 -13.57 2.91 -7.42
C GLN A 93 -14.27 3.75 -6.35
N LEU A 94 -13.47 4.46 -5.57
CA LEU A 94 -13.91 5.38 -4.53
C LEU A 94 -13.59 6.81 -4.94
N ASP A 95 -14.27 7.76 -4.32
CA ASP A 95 -13.91 9.17 -4.45
C ASP A 95 -12.52 9.42 -3.82
N ASN A 96 -11.78 10.40 -4.32
CA ASN A 96 -10.45 10.72 -3.78
C ASN A 96 -10.51 11.17 -2.31
N ASP A 97 -11.63 11.75 -1.86
CA ASP A 97 -11.85 12.10 -0.46
C ASP A 97 -12.04 10.88 0.46
N ALA A 98 -12.20 9.67 -0.09
CA ALA A 98 -12.30 8.43 0.70
C ALA A 98 -11.07 8.19 1.58
N VAL A 99 -9.87 8.58 1.12
CA VAL A 99 -8.65 8.46 1.93
C VAL A 99 -8.73 9.35 3.17
N ARG A 100 -9.20 10.59 3.01
CA ARG A 100 -9.38 11.53 4.13
C ARG A 100 -10.45 11.03 5.09
N ALA A 101 -11.59 10.55 4.57
CA ALA A 101 -12.65 9.96 5.38
C ALA A 101 -12.16 8.73 6.18
N MET A 102 -11.39 7.83 5.55
CA MET A 102 -10.80 6.67 6.20
C MET A 102 -9.89 7.08 7.38
N PHE A 103 -9.00 8.06 7.18
CA PHE A 103 -8.13 8.56 8.26
C PHE A 103 -8.92 9.13 9.45
N HIS A 104 -9.96 9.93 9.20
CA HIS A 104 -10.77 10.52 10.26
C HIS A 104 -11.54 9.46 11.04
N HIS A 105 -12.24 8.54 10.36
CA HIS A 105 -12.98 7.48 11.04
C HIS A 105 -12.07 6.50 11.80
N ALA A 106 -10.93 6.14 11.22
CA ALA A 106 -9.96 5.28 11.90
C ALA A 106 -9.40 5.95 13.16
N ALA A 107 -9.13 7.27 13.12
CA ALA A 107 -8.64 8.00 14.27
C ALA A 107 -9.71 8.21 15.35
N GLU A 108 -10.93 8.57 14.97
CA GLU A 108 -12.06 8.75 15.91
C GLU A 108 -12.40 7.46 16.67
N GLY A 109 -12.35 6.31 15.98
CA GLY A 109 -12.61 5.00 16.59
C GLY A 109 -11.39 4.33 17.23
N GLU A 110 -10.22 4.98 17.23
CA GLU A 110 -8.92 4.36 17.52
C GLU A 110 -8.73 2.99 16.82
N MET A 111 -9.27 2.88 15.60
CA MET A 111 -9.30 1.64 14.84
C MET A 111 -7.87 1.23 14.43
N PRO A 112 -7.40 0.03 14.80
CA PRO A 112 -6.10 -0.43 14.38
C PRO A 112 -6.09 -0.73 12.88
N ILE A 113 -5.23 -0.03 12.15
CA ILE A 113 -5.02 -0.22 10.71
C ILE A 113 -3.64 -0.82 10.43
N MET A 114 -3.45 -1.27 9.20
CA MET A 114 -2.15 -1.47 8.60
C MET A 114 -1.98 -0.49 7.45
N CYS A 115 -0.89 0.26 7.43
CA CYS A 115 -0.55 1.22 6.38
C CYS A 115 0.75 0.78 5.72
N PHE A 116 0.68 0.40 4.44
CA PHE A 116 1.81 -0.06 3.65
C PHE A 116 2.23 1.07 2.71
N VAL A 117 3.46 1.55 2.85
CA VAL A 117 4.07 2.53 1.94
C VAL A 117 5.29 1.88 1.29
N GLY A 118 5.38 1.97 -0.04
CA GLY A 118 6.37 1.22 -0.79
C GLY A 118 7.08 2.01 -1.88
N ASN A 119 8.28 1.56 -2.19
CA ASN A 119 8.96 1.81 -3.45
C ASN A 119 9.51 0.47 -4.00
N ARG A 120 10.20 0.52 -5.14
CA ARG A 120 10.65 -0.68 -5.85
C ARG A 120 11.59 -1.59 -5.03
N GLY A 121 12.26 -1.07 -4.00
CA GLY A 121 13.22 -1.82 -3.18
C GLY A 121 12.82 -2.01 -1.72
N CYS A 122 11.71 -1.43 -1.26
CA CYS A 122 11.31 -1.50 0.14
C CYS A 122 9.81 -1.24 0.33
N ILE A 123 9.17 -2.03 1.19
CA ILE A 123 7.83 -1.75 1.72
C ILE A 123 7.98 -1.60 3.23
N GLN A 124 7.48 -0.49 3.78
CA GLN A 124 7.43 -0.23 5.20
C GLN A 124 5.97 -0.26 5.66
N ILE A 125 5.71 -0.94 6.78
CA ILE A 125 4.37 -1.20 7.27
C ILE A 125 4.24 -0.63 8.67
N HIS A 126 3.25 0.23 8.88
CA HIS A 126 2.74 0.55 10.21
C HIS A 126 1.56 -0.37 10.53
N SER A 127 1.48 -0.89 11.75
CA SER A 127 0.36 -1.69 12.24
C SER A 127 -0.06 -1.21 13.63
N GLY A 128 -1.23 -0.58 13.74
CA GLY A 128 -1.68 0.02 14.98
C GLY A 128 -2.77 1.07 14.77
N PRO A 129 -3.30 1.63 15.86
CA PRO A 129 -4.18 2.78 15.79
C PRO A 129 -3.39 4.02 15.35
N ILE A 130 -4.12 4.96 14.76
CA ILE A 130 -3.66 6.31 14.44
C ILE A 130 -4.49 7.33 15.22
N LYS A 131 -3.93 8.49 15.59
CA LYS A 131 -4.64 9.47 16.43
C LYS A 131 -4.59 10.89 15.88
N SER A 132 -3.39 11.42 15.65
CA SER A 132 -3.14 12.83 15.37
C SER A 132 -3.20 13.10 13.86
N ILE A 133 -4.42 13.26 13.33
CA ILE A 133 -4.65 13.58 11.92
C ILE A 133 -4.63 15.09 11.69
N LYS A 134 -3.69 15.58 10.88
CA LYS A 134 -3.55 17.02 10.60
C LYS A 134 -3.47 17.32 9.10
N PRO A 135 -4.46 18.01 8.51
CA PRO A 135 -4.31 18.56 7.17
C PRO A 135 -3.37 19.77 7.16
N MET A 136 -2.49 19.86 6.16
CA MET A 136 -1.57 21.01 5.97
C MET A 136 -1.37 21.27 4.48
N GLY A 137 -2.11 22.22 3.90
CA GLY A 137 -2.09 22.46 2.46
C GLY A 137 -2.50 21.20 1.68
N PRO A 138 -1.71 20.71 0.71
CA PRO A 138 -2.01 19.50 -0.06
C PRO A 138 -1.73 18.19 0.70
N TRP A 139 -1.34 18.27 1.97
CA TRP A 139 -0.98 17.12 2.79
C TRP A 139 -2.09 16.71 3.74
N ILE A 140 -2.25 15.40 3.92
CA ILE A 140 -2.82 14.80 5.12
C ILE A 140 -1.70 14.11 5.90
N ASN A 141 -1.65 14.35 7.21
CA ASN A 141 -0.56 13.88 8.05
C ASN A 141 -1.09 13.04 9.21
N VAL A 142 -0.38 11.96 9.55
CA VAL A 142 -0.44 11.31 10.86
C VAL A 142 0.80 11.75 11.63
N LEU A 143 0.63 12.32 12.82
CA LEU A 143 1.71 12.84 13.66
C LEU A 143 1.66 12.23 15.05
N ASP A 144 1.72 10.90 15.11
CA ASP A 144 1.72 10.13 16.37
C ASP A 144 3.15 9.91 16.86
N GLU A 145 3.31 9.65 18.17
CA GLU A 145 4.63 9.53 18.82
C GLU A 145 5.60 8.57 18.11
N THR A 146 5.08 7.43 17.63
CA THR A 146 5.90 6.37 17.01
C THR A 146 5.66 6.22 15.51
N PHE A 147 4.68 6.92 14.93
CA PHE A 147 4.33 6.83 13.53
C PHE A 147 3.99 8.20 12.92
N HIS A 148 4.84 8.61 11.97
CA HIS A 148 4.59 9.78 11.14
C HIS A 148 4.31 9.34 9.70
N LEU A 149 3.21 9.84 9.13
CA LEU A 149 2.86 9.68 7.73
C LEU A 149 2.60 11.05 7.13
N HIS A 150 3.14 11.28 5.94
CA HIS A 150 2.90 12.48 5.15
C HIS A 150 2.42 12.05 3.77
N LEU A 151 1.16 12.33 3.45
CA LEU A 151 0.54 11.92 2.20
C LEU A 151 0.09 13.15 1.40
N ARG A 152 0.59 13.27 0.16
CA ARG A 152 0.16 14.26 -0.85
C ARG A 152 -1.18 13.82 -1.44
N THR A 153 -2.28 14.43 -1.00
CA THR A 153 -3.61 14.07 -1.50
C THR A 153 -3.86 14.59 -2.91
N ASP A 154 -3.14 15.62 -3.34
CA ASP A 154 -3.17 16.18 -4.70
C ASP A 154 -2.48 15.30 -5.76
N HIS A 155 -1.74 14.27 -5.35
CA HIS A 155 -1.13 13.27 -6.24
C HIS A 155 -1.99 12.00 -6.37
N ILE A 156 -3.14 11.96 -5.69
CA ILE A 156 -4.08 10.84 -5.78
C ILE A 156 -4.83 10.94 -7.12
N GLN A 157 -4.60 9.97 -8.00
CA GLN A 157 -5.33 9.85 -9.25
C GLN A 157 -6.53 8.92 -9.12
N GLU A 158 -6.36 7.78 -8.43
CA GLU A 158 -7.44 6.82 -8.20
C GLU A 158 -7.35 6.22 -6.79
N VAL A 159 -8.53 5.96 -6.22
CA VAL A 159 -8.69 5.22 -4.99
C VAL A 159 -9.60 4.03 -5.27
N TRP A 160 -9.17 2.84 -4.84
CA TRP A 160 -9.92 1.60 -5.06
C TRP A 160 -10.09 0.85 -3.74
N ALA A 161 -11.31 0.40 -3.46
CA ALA A 161 -11.51 -0.67 -2.50
C ALA A 161 -11.45 -2.01 -3.23
N VAL A 162 -10.66 -2.94 -2.70
CA VAL A 162 -10.33 -4.20 -3.36
C VAL A 162 -10.47 -5.38 -2.39
N ARG A 163 -11.39 -6.29 -2.68
CA ARG A 163 -11.58 -7.56 -1.98
C ARG A 163 -10.73 -8.66 -2.60
N LYS A 164 -9.94 -9.32 -1.76
CA LYS A 164 -9.14 -10.49 -2.13
C LYS A 164 -9.61 -11.68 -1.29
N PRO A 165 -10.11 -12.76 -1.93
CA PRO A 165 -10.46 -13.98 -1.22
C PRO A 165 -9.27 -14.57 -0.45
N THR A 166 -9.57 -15.21 0.66
CA THR A 166 -8.65 -15.91 1.56
C THR A 166 -9.33 -17.20 2.04
N LYS A 167 -8.60 -18.09 2.71
CA LYS A 167 -9.21 -19.28 3.33
C LYS A 167 -10.30 -18.95 4.35
N ASP A 168 -10.21 -17.77 4.99
CA ASP A 168 -11.06 -17.33 6.09
C ASP A 168 -12.10 -16.27 5.66
N GLY A 169 -12.43 -16.20 4.36
CA GLY A 169 -13.36 -15.22 3.79
C GLY A 169 -12.66 -14.31 2.79
N HIS A 170 -12.72 -13.00 3.00
CA HIS A 170 -11.97 -12.04 2.18
C HIS A 170 -11.39 -10.93 3.04
N VAL A 171 -10.36 -10.29 2.49
CA VAL A 171 -9.80 -9.06 3.04
C VAL A 171 -10.00 -7.93 2.05
N THR A 172 -10.28 -6.75 2.59
CA THR A 172 -10.57 -5.54 1.85
C THR A 172 -9.42 -4.57 2.06
N SER A 173 -8.80 -4.15 0.96
CA SER A 173 -7.77 -3.10 0.96
C SER A 173 -8.29 -1.83 0.34
N LEU A 174 -7.86 -0.69 0.88
CA LEU A 174 -7.91 0.59 0.19
C LEU A 174 -6.58 0.80 -0.52
N GLU A 175 -6.59 0.91 -1.85
CA GLU A 175 -5.41 1.05 -2.69
C GLU A 175 -5.41 2.40 -3.39
N VAL A 176 -4.29 3.12 -3.34
CA VAL A 176 -4.19 4.49 -3.85
C VAL A 176 -3.11 4.58 -4.91
N TYR A 177 -3.49 5.13 -6.07
CA TYR A 177 -2.70 5.16 -7.30
C TYR A 177 -2.39 6.60 -7.73
N ASP A 178 -1.20 6.82 -8.28
CA ASP A 178 -0.80 8.09 -8.91
C ASP A 178 -1.17 8.15 -10.40
N SER A 179 -0.82 9.27 -11.06
CA SER A 179 -1.08 9.50 -12.49
C SER A 179 -0.40 8.48 -13.42
N ASP A 180 0.72 7.92 -12.97
CA ASP A 180 1.48 6.90 -13.72
C ASP A 180 0.87 5.50 -13.50
N GLY A 181 -0.15 5.39 -12.66
CA GLY A 181 -0.85 4.15 -12.36
C GLY A 181 -0.12 3.28 -11.33
N LYS A 182 0.84 3.85 -10.60
CA LYS A 182 1.58 3.15 -9.57
C LYS A 182 0.88 3.28 -8.22
N MET A 183 0.70 2.13 -7.55
CA MET A 183 0.19 2.13 -6.18
C MET A 183 1.31 2.54 -5.21
N PHE A 184 1.15 3.67 -4.54
CA PHE A 184 2.17 4.19 -3.61
C PHE A 184 1.82 4.00 -2.13
N ILE A 185 0.53 3.79 -1.82
CA ILE A 185 0.07 3.46 -0.47
C ILE A 185 -1.16 2.55 -0.52
N GLN A 186 -1.26 1.64 0.44
CA GLN A 186 -2.45 0.83 0.65
C GLN A 186 -2.73 0.63 2.15
N PHE A 187 -4.01 0.43 2.48
CA PHE A 187 -4.50 0.29 3.84
C PHE A 187 -5.33 -0.98 4.03
N PHE A 188 -5.26 -1.55 5.23
CA PHE A 188 -6.05 -2.68 5.69
C PHE A 188 -6.46 -2.46 7.15
N GLY A 189 -7.45 -3.20 7.64
CA GLY A 189 -7.65 -3.39 9.08
C GLY A 189 -6.53 -4.27 9.63
N LYS A 190 -6.05 -3.96 10.84
CA LYS A 190 -5.04 -4.80 11.50
C LYS A 190 -5.59 -6.20 11.75
N ARG A 191 -4.84 -7.20 11.31
CA ARG A 191 -5.10 -8.63 11.57
C ARG A 191 -3.79 -9.40 11.60
N HIS A 192 -3.82 -10.59 12.17
CA HIS A 192 -2.75 -11.58 12.00
C HIS A 192 -3.08 -12.55 10.86
N GLU A 193 -2.07 -13.29 10.40
CA GLU A 193 -2.28 -14.36 9.41
C GLU A 193 -3.16 -15.46 10.02
N GLY A 194 -4.17 -15.92 9.27
CA GLY A 194 -5.18 -16.86 9.75
C GLY A 194 -6.35 -16.22 10.50
N GLU A 195 -6.35 -14.90 10.73
CA GLU A 195 -7.50 -14.17 11.25
C GLU A 195 -8.33 -13.57 10.11
N SER A 196 -9.66 -13.63 10.26
CA SER A 196 -10.58 -12.89 9.40
C SER A 196 -10.35 -11.40 9.54
N GLU A 197 -10.70 -10.66 8.48
CA GLU A 197 -10.76 -9.20 8.54
C GLU A 197 -11.70 -8.73 9.66
N ARG A 198 -11.32 -7.62 10.31
CA ARG A 198 -12.15 -7.00 11.34
C ARG A 198 -13.43 -6.42 10.75
N ASP A 199 -14.55 -6.68 11.40
CA ASP A 199 -15.86 -6.21 10.92
C ASP A 199 -15.95 -4.67 10.88
N ASP A 200 -15.30 -3.97 11.82
CA ASP A 200 -15.27 -2.51 11.87
C ASP A 200 -14.54 -1.90 10.67
N TRP A 201 -13.39 -2.47 10.29
CA TRP A 201 -12.66 -2.09 9.07
C TRP A 201 -13.46 -2.42 7.81
N ARG A 202 -14.06 -3.62 7.73
CA ARG A 202 -14.88 -4.00 6.58
C ARG A 202 -16.03 -3.02 6.39
N PHE A 203 -16.75 -2.72 7.47
CA PHE A 203 -17.83 -1.74 7.46
C PHE A 203 -17.36 -0.38 6.97
N LEU A 204 -16.22 0.12 7.49
CA LEU A 204 -15.65 1.39 7.03
C LEU A 204 -15.34 1.35 5.53
N ALA A 205 -14.55 0.38 5.08
CA ALA A 205 -14.10 0.28 3.68
C ALA A 205 -15.26 0.17 2.67
N GLU A 206 -16.35 -0.49 3.04
CA GLU A 206 -17.53 -0.64 2.18
C GLU A 206 -18.41 0.61 2.07
N ASN A 207 -18.34 1.48 3.08
CA ASN A 207 -19.15 2.70 3.22
C ASN A 207 -18.37 4.00 2.96
N LEU A 208 -17.12 3.90 2.51
CA LEU A 208 -16.35 5.07 2.10
C LEU A 208 -17.02 5.79 0.89
N PRO A 209 -16.84 7.12 0.77
CA PRO A 209 -17.35 7.90 -0.35
C PRO A 209 -17.03 7.26 -1.71
N ARG A 210 -18.08 7.05 -2.51
CA ARG A 210 -17.97 6.54 -3.88
C ARG A 210 -18.10 7.69 -4.86
N ILE A 211 -17.51 7.52 -6.05
CA ILE A 211 -17.76 8.44 -7.16
C ILE A 211 -19.26 8.37 -7.48
N PRO A 212 -19.98 9.51 -7.54
CA PRO A 212 -21.38 9.51 -7.93
C PRO A 212 -21.55 8.82 -9.30
N SER A 213 -22.44 7.83 -9.34
CA SER A 213 -22.84 7.12 -10.57
C SER A 213 -23.64 8.01 -11.50
#